data_AF-A0A9K3CZS5-F1
#
_entry.id   AF-A0A9K3CZS5-F1
#
_cell.length_a   1.000
_cell.length_b   1.000
_cell.length_c   1.000
_cell.angle_alpha   90.00
_cell.angle_beta   90.00
_cell.angle_gamma   90.00
#
_symmetry.space_group_name_H-M   'P 1'
#
loop_
_entity.id
_entity.type
_entity.pdbx_description
1 polymer ?
#
loop_
_entity_poly.entity_id
_entity_poly.type
_entity_poly.pdbx_seq_one_letter_code
_entity_poly.pdbx_strand_id
1 'polypeptide(L)'
;MYILLYSALLYPIKVDLLYGADTVYSDVWFLMSESWLQLWRDFVSHGSTSEPPGPIDNSDLVTVSAAGIARGGVDINAVPREGRLRLHHYRGVSPAVYKLFHGIYGGGPAIVRASIDLYGPPLSFDSFRH
;
A
#
# COMPACT_ATOMS: atom_id res chain seq x y z
N MET A 1 17.96 22.15 0.96
CA MET A 1 18.32 21.03 0.05
C MET A 1 17.52 19.75 0.35
N TYR A 2 16.23 19.86 0.72
CA TYR A 2 15.36 18.69 0.96
C TYR A 2 14.26 18.57 -0.12
N ILE A 3 13.83 19.69 -0.71
CA ILE A 3 12.67 19.76 -1.64
C ILE A 3 12.91 18.95 -2.94
N LEU A 4 14.15 18.91 -3.44
CA LEU A 4 14.46 18.23 -4.70
C LEU A 4 14.49 16.70 -4.57
N LEU A 5 14.84 16.16 -3.39
CA LEU A 5 14.82 14.71 -3.14
C LEU A 5 13.39 14.17 -3.07
N TYR A 6 12.46 14.93 -2.48
CA TYR A 6 11.04 14.55 -2.47
C TYR A 6 10.45 14.54 -3.88
N SER A 7 10.78 15.50 -4.73
CA SER A 7 10.26 15.55 -6.11
C SER A 7 10.55 14.27 -6.92
N ALA A 8 11.77 13.74 -6.84
CA ALA A 8 12.18 12.56 -7.61
C ALA A 8 11.57 11.26 -7.06
N LEU A 9 11.51 11.11 -5.72
CA LEU A 9 10.88 9.95 -5.07
C LEU A 9 9.35 9.95 -5.20
N LEU A 10 8.74 11.12 -5.30
CA LEU A 10 7.30 11.29 -5.51
C LEU A 10 6.87 11.00 -6.94
N TYR A 11 7.75 11.07 -7.93
CA TYR A 11 7.38 10.84 -9.33
C TYR A 11 6.80 9.44 -9.58
N PRO A 12 7.49 8.32 -9.23
CA PRO A 12 6.93 6.99 -9.43
C PRO A 12 5.65 6.76 -8.60
N ILE A 13 5.60 7.30 -7.38
CA ILE A 13 4.42 7.21 -6.52
C ILE A 13 3.23 7.96 -7.13
N LYS A 14 3.44 9.19 -7.58
CA LYS A 14 2.42 10.01 -8.24
C LYS A 14 1.94 9.34 -9.52
N VAL A 15 2.82 8.70 -10.28
CA VAL A 15 2.40 8.01 -11.49
C VAL A 15 1.45 6.86 -11.17
N ASP A 16 1.83 6.01 -10.22
CA ASP A 16 1.03 4.84 -9.79
C ASP A 16 -0.30 5.26 -9.14
N LEU A 17 -0.28 6.30 -8.30
CA LEU A 17 -1.44 6.77 -7.54
C LEU A 17 -2.35 7.76 -8.29
N LEU A 18 -1.88 8.43 -9.35
CA LEU A 18 -2.66 9.40 -10.13
C LEU A 18 -3.10 8.86 -11.49
N TYR A 19 -2.24 8.13 -12.21
CA TYR A 19 -2.60 7.55 -13.51
C TYR A 19 -3.15 6.14 -13.41
N GLY A 20 -3.17 5.59 -12.20
CA GLY A 20 -3.74 4.28 -11.93
C GLY A 20 -2.71 3.20 -12.19
N ALA A 21 -2.33 2.53 -11.11
CA ALA A 21 -1.46 1.37 -11.16
C ALA A 21 -2.05 0.27 -12.08
N ASP A 22 -3.38 0.22 -12.24
CA ASP A 22 -4.07 -0.67 -13.19
C ASP A 22 -3.67 -0.51 -14.66
N THR A 23 -3.02 0.60 -15.02
CA THR A 23 -2.45 0.78 -16.37
C THR A 23 -1.07 0.11 -16.54
N VAL A 24 -0.41 -0.24 -15.44
CA VAL A 24 0.85 -0.98 -15.42
C VAL A 24 0.52 -2.45 -15.19
N TYR A 25 0.70 -3.30 -16.21
CA TYR A 25 0.56 -4.74 -16.05
C TYR A 25 1.57 -5.24 -15.01
N SER A 26 1.07 -5.59 -13.82
CA SER A 26 1.82 -6.24 -12.75
C SER A 26 1.06 -7.49 -12.34
N ASP A 27 1.76 -8.62 -12.25
CA ASP A 27 1.21 -9.87 -11.75
C ASP A 27 0.99 -9.84 -10.23
N VAL A 28 1.46 -8.78 -9.56
CA VAL A 28 1.43 -8.60 -8.11
C VAL A 28 1.02 -7.18 -7.75
N TRP A 29 0.05 -7.08 -6.86
CA TRP A 29 -0.50 -5.85 -6.32
C TRP A 29 -0.39 -5.82 -4.81
N PHE A 30 0.06 -4.70 -4.27
CA PHE A 30 -0.02 -4.41 -2.85
C PHE A 30 -1.22 -3.51 -2.61
N LEU A 31 -2.17 -3.95 -1.79
CA LEU A 31 -3.32 -3.15 -1.44
C LEU A 31 -3.01 -2.29 -0.22
N MET A 32 -3.29 -1.00 -0.34
CA MET A 32 -3.08 0.01 0.69
C MET A 32 -4.38 0.72 1.02
N SER A 33 -4.60 1.02 2.29
CA SER A 33 -5.74 1.80 2.76
C SER A 33 -5.74 3.19 2.12
N GLU A 34 -6.90 3.59 1.59
CA GLU A 34 -7.08 4.95 1.10
C GLU A 34 -6.98 5.97 2.24
N SER A 35 -7.35 5.60 3.47
CA SER A 35 -7.24 6.50 4.62
C SER A 35 -5.79 6.87 4.91
N TRP A 36 -4.90 5.88 4.91
CA TRP A 36 -3.46 6.10 5.07
C TRP A 36 -2.88 6.89 3.89
N LEU A 37 -3.26 6.55 2.66
CA LEU A 37 -2.82 7.27 1.47
C LEU A 37 -3.28 8.73 1.47
N GLN A 38 -4.47 9.03 2.00
CA GLN A 38 -4.95 10.40 2.13
C GLN A 38 -4.10 11.19 3.12
N LEU A 39 -3.82 10.64 4.31
CA LEU A 39 -2.91 11.27 5.29
C LEU A 39 -1.54 11.56 4.67
N TRP A 40 -1.02 10.61 3.89
CA TRP A 40 0.22 10.80 3.16
C TRP A 40 0.13 11.93 2.13
N ARG A 41 -0.92 11.98 1.31
CA ARG A 41 -1.15 13.04 0.32
C ARG A 41 -1.21 14.41 0.99
N ASP A 42 -1.90 14.51 2.12
CA ASP A 42 -2.02 15.74 2.88
C ASP A 42 -0.65 16.18 3.40
N PHE A 43 0.13 15.25 3.98
CA PHE A 43 1.49 15.52 4.47
C PHE A 43 2.44 16.01 3.37
N VAL A 44 2.43 15.39 2.19
CA VAL A 44 3.36 15.76 1.09
C VAL A 44 2.85 16.93 0.23
N SER A 45 1.66 17.44 0.50
CA SER A 45 1.12 18.59 -0.21
C SER A 45 1.93 19.86 0.09
N HIS A 46 2.11 20.70 -0.93
CA HIS A 46 2.94 21.89 -0.79
C HIS A 46 2.33 22.88 0.21
N GLY A 47 3.08 23.23 1.25
CA GLY A 47 2.61 24.13 2.31
C GLY A 47 1.75 23.44 3.37
N SER A 48 1.72 22.11 3.39
CA SER A 48 1.04 21.35 4.44
C SER A 48 1.65 21.58 5.82
N THR A 49 0.77 21.65 6.82
CA THR A 49 1.11 21.56 8.25
C THR A 49 0.67 20.24 8.86
N SER A 50 0.24 19.28 8.03
CA SER A 50 -0.20 17.97 8.50
C SER A 50 0.98 17.18 9.04
N GLU A 51 0.73 16.38 10.07
CA GLU A 51 1.71 15.43 10.58
C GLU A 51 1.97 14.30 9.56
N PRO A 52 3.16 13.66 9.60
CA PRO A 52 3.41 12.47 8.79
C PRO A 52 2.39 11.37 9.12
N PRO A 53 2.01 10.53 8.13
CA PRO A 53 0.93 9.54 8.28
C PRO A 53 1.23 8.40 9.26
N GLY A 54 2.45 8.35 9.84
CA GLY A 54 2.91 7.24 10.65
C GLY A 54 3.19 5.97 9.84
N PRO A 55 3.36 4.82 10.51
CA PRO A 55 3.54 3.53 9.86
C PRO A 55 2.36 3.17 8.95
N ILE A 56 2.60 2.39 7.89
CA ILE A 56 1.52 1.91 7.02
C ILE A 56 0.49 1.14 7.86
N ASP A 57 -0.76 1.56 7.79
CA ASP A 57 -1.89 0.92 8.46
C ASP A 57 -2.95 0.51 7.44
N ASN A 58 -3.25 -0.79 7.42
CA ASN A 58 -4.27 -1.42 6.58
C ASN A 58 -5.36 -2.14 7.42
N SER A 59 -5.44 -1.83 8.71
CA SER A 59 -6.34 -2.48 9.67
C SER A 59 -7.83 -2.21 9.39
N ASP A 60 -8.13 -1.18 8.60
CA ASP A 60 -9.46 -0.88 8.08
C ASP A 60 -9.87 -1.82 6.94
N LEU A 61 -8.92 -2.40 6.22
CA LEU A 61 -9.16 -3.32 5.10
C LEU A 61 -9.27 -4.76 5.54
N VAL A 62 -8.47 -5.19 6.52
CA VAL A 62 -8.40 -6.59 6.94
C VAL A 62 -8.41 -6.71 8.47
N THR A 63 -8.97 -7.81 8.95
CA THR A 63 -8.77 -8.25 10.33
C THR A 63 -7.50 -9.10 10.37
N VAL A 64 -6.46 -8.58 11.03
CA VAL A 64 -5.17 -9.28 11.19
C VAL A 64 -5.37 -10.43 12.16
N SER A 65 -4.91 -11.62 11.77
CA SER A 65 -4.89 -12.78 12.65
C SER A 65 -3.76 -12.62 13.66
N ALA A 66 -4.00 -12.93 14.94
CA ALA A 66 -2.94 -12.90 15.97
C ALA A 66 -1.74 -13.83 15.64
N ALA A 67 -1.93 -14.81 14.74
CA ALA A 67 -0.91 -15.73 14.26
C ALA A 67 -0.24 -15.27 12.94
N GLY A 68 -0.72 -14.17 12.35
CA GLY A 68 -0.49 -13.77 10.96
C GLY A 68 0.61 -12.72 10.73
N ILE A 69 1.32 -12.26 11.76
CA ILE A 69 2.53 -11.44 11.55
C ILE A 69 3.71 -12.37 11.23
N ALA A 70 3.61 -13.04 10.08
CA ALA A 70 4.70 -13.84 9.55
C ALA A 70 5.89 -12.91 9.23
N ARG A 71 7.10 -13.40 9.54
CA ARG A 71 8.37 -12.72 9.29
C ARG A 71 8.43 -12.19 7.85
N GLY A 72 8.33 -10.87 7.68
CA GLY A 72 8.25 -10.22 6.36
C GLY A 72 7.05 -9.29 6.18
N GLY A 73 6.15 -9.20 7.17
CA GLY A 73 5.10 -8.18 7.21
C GLY A 73 3.87 -8.47 6.35
N VAL A 74 3.79 -9.64 5.70
CA VAL A 74 2.62 -10.08 4.92
C VAL A 74 1.77 -11.01 5.77
N ASP A 75 0.49 -10.68 5.98
CA ASP A 75 -0.46 -11.57 6.65
C ASP A 75 -1.32 -12.30 5.61
N ILE A 76 -0.98 -13.56 5.34
CA ILE A 76 -1.73 -14.44 4.42
C ILE A 76 -3.08 -14.88 5.00
N ASN A 77 -3.26 -14.79 6.31
CA ASN A 77 -4.48 -15.13 7.03
C ASN A 77 -5.37 -13.90 7.27
N ALA A 78 -4.96 -12.74 6.78
CA ALA A 78 -5.73 -11.51 6.87
C ALA A 78 -7.09 -11.68 6.20
N VAL A 79 -8.15 -11.55 6.98
CA VAL A 79 -9.52 -11.69 6.49
C VAL A 79 -10.01 -10.31 6.03
N PRO A 80 -10.37 -10.12 4.75
CA PRO A 80 -10.98 -8.89 4.28
C PRO A 80 -12.21 -8.51 5.09
N ARG A 81 -12.30 -7.22 5.47
CA ARG A 81 -13.56 -6.68 5.98
C ARG A 81 -14.56 -6.55 4.84
N GLU A 82 -15.83 -6.82 5.11
CA GLU A 82 -16.89 -6.69 4.12
C GLU A 82 -17.16 -5.22 3.74
N GLY A 83 -17.69 -5.01 2.53
CA GLY A 83 -18.11 -3.69 2.05
C GLY A 83 -16.98 -2.75 1.62
N ARG A 84 -15.72 -3.21 1.61
CA ARG A 84 -14.57 -2.46 1.09
C ARG A 84 -14.55 -2.46 -0.43
N LEU A 85 -14.84 -1.29 -0.99
CA LEU A 85 -14.81 -1.04 -2.43
C LEU A 85 -13.46 -0.48 -2.89
N ARG A 86 -12.96 -0.98 -4.03
CA ARG A 86 -11.83 -0.40 -4.76
C ARG A 86 -12.10 1.08 -5.03
N LEU A 87 -11.05 1.89 -5.06
CA LEU A 87 -11.08 3.34 -5.28
C LEU A 87 -11.72 4.18 -4.14
N HIS A 88 -12.47 3.58 -3.23
CA HIS A 88 -13.04 4.26 -2.07
C HIS A 88 -12.29 3.94 -0.79
N HIS A 89 -11.96 2.66 -0.59
CA HIS A 89 -11.36 2.18 0.64
C HIS A 89 -9.90 1.79 0.46
N TYR A 90 -9.52 1.36 -0.74
CA TYR A 90 -8.15 0.94 -1.02
C TYR A 90 -7.71 1.24 -2.45
N ARG A 91 -6.39 1.33 -2.61
CA ARG A 91 -5.70 1.36 -3.90
C ARG A 91 -4.74 0.17 -4.00
N GLY A 92 -4.58 -0.34 -5.21
CA GLY A 92 -3.48 -1.23 -5.54
C GLY A 92 -2.28 -0.38 -5.95
N VAL A 93 -1.11 -0.72 -5.42
CA VAL A 93 0.17 -0.15 -5.84
C VAL A 93 1.11 -1.26 -6.27
N SER A 94 2.04 -0.90 -7.15
CA SER A 94 3.09 -1.80 -7.59
C SER A 94 4.03 -2.20 -6.44
N PRO A 95 4.74 -3.35 -6.54
CA PRO A 95 5.72 -3.75 -5.55
C PRO A 95 6.83 -2.73 -5.31
N ALA A 96 7.22 -1.97 -6.34
CA ALA A 96 8.24 -0.93 -6.23
C ALA A 96 7.77 0.23 -5.35
N VAL A 97 6.54 0.70 -5.55
CA VAL A 97 5.93 1.77 -4.75
C VAL A 97 5.71 1.31 -3.31
N TYR A 98 5.21 0.09 -3.11
CA TYR A 98 5.05 -0.44 -1.75
C TYR A 98 6.38 -0.54 -1.00
N LYS A 99 7.44 -1.05 -1.64
CA LYS A 99 8.78 -1.13 -1.05
C LYS A 99 9.32 0.25 -0.66
N LEU A 100 9.06 1.27 -1.48
CA LEU A 100 9.46 2.64 -1.17
C LEU A 100 8.72 3.17 0.06
N PHE A 101 7.39 3.02 0.12
CA PHE A 101 6.60 3.43 1.28
C PHE A 101 7.02 2.68 2.54
N HIS A 102 7.15 1.36 2.47
CA HIS A 102 7.56 0.53 3.60
C HIS A 102 8.99 0.85 4.05
N GLY A 103 9.89 1.21 3.13
CA GLY A 103 11.25 1.63 3.48
C GLY A 103 11.32 2.96 4.24
N ILE A 104 10.38 3.87 4.02
CA ILE A 104 10.32 5.18 4.67
C ILE A 104 9.51 5.12 5.97
N TYR A 105 8.33 4.50 5.93
CA TYR A 105 7.34 4.55 7.01
C TYR A 105 7.26 3.25 7.81
N GLY A 106 7.70 2.11 7.25
CA GLY A 106 7.50 0.79 7.85
C GLY A 106 6.02 0.45 8.02
N GLY A 107 5.70 -0.35 9.05
CA GLY A 107 4.33 -0.71 9.41
C GLY A 107 3.87 -2.05 8.83
N GLY A 108 2.57 -2.18 8.62
CA GLY A 108 1.94 -3.41 8.13
C GLY A 108 0.54 -3.63 8.72
N PRO A 109 -0.16 -4.67 8.23
CA PRO A 109 0.33 -5.72 7.34
C PRO A 109 0.30 -5.34 5.85
N ALA A 110 1.21 -5.92 5.07
CA ALA A 110 1.15 -5.95 3.62
C ALA A 110 0.03 -6.90 3.14
N ILE A 111 -0.83 -6.40 2.26
CA ILE A 111 -1.90 -7.18 1.64
C ILE A 111 -1.54 -7.39 0.17
N VAL A 112 -1.26 -8.63 -0.23
CA VAL A 112 -0.76 -8.95 -1.58
C VAL A 112 -1.80 -9.75 -2.37
N ARG A 113 -2.04 -9.35 -3.63
CA ARG A 113 -3.06 -9.94 -4.53
C ARG A 113 -2.56 -9.99 -5.99
N ALA A 114 -3.18 -10.85 -6.81
CA ALA A 114 -2.88 -10.99 -8.24
C ALA A 114 -3.52 -9.88 -9.10
N SER A 115 -4.58 -9.28 -8.57
CA SER A 115 -5.30 -8.16 -9.15
C SER A 115 -5.63 -7.14 -8.06
N ILE A 116 -6.09 -5.96 -8.44
CA ILE A 116 -6.56 -4.93 -7.48
C ILE A 116 -7.95 -5.31 -6.97
N ASP A 117 -8.04 -6.44 -6.28
CA ASP A 117 -9.24 -6.99 -5.66
C ASP A 117 -8.90 -7.55 -4.28
N LEU A 118 -9.42 -6.89 -3.24
CA LEU A 118 -9.20 -7.26 -1.84
C LEU A 118 -9.75 -8.66 -1.50
N TYR A 119 -10.84 -9.06 -2.14
CA TYR A 119 -11.50 -10.35 -1.90
C TYR A 119 -10.93 -11.48 -2.76
N GLY A 120 -10.00 -11.17 -3.66
CA GLY A 120 -9.24 -12.17 -4.40
C GLY A 120 -8.37 -13.03 -3.48
N PRO A 121 -7.87 -14.17 -4.01
CA PRO A 121 -7.01 -15.07 -3.22
C PRO A 121 -5.73 -14.35 -2.76
N PRO A 122 -5.32 -14.51 -1.49
CA PRO A 122 -4.07 -13.94 -1.01
C PRO A 122 -2.89 -14.60 -1.72
N LEU A 123 -1.89 -13.80 -2.11
CA LEU A 123 -0.63 -14.33 -2.63
C LEU A 123 0.40 -14.43 -1.51
N SER A 124 1.05 -15.59 -1.41
CA SER A 124 2.22 -15.74 -0.54
C SER A 124 3.44 -15.10 -1.20
N PHE A 125 4.28 -14.42 -0.41
CA PHE A 125 5.50 -13.79 -0.92
C PHE A 125 6.48 -14.83 -1.52
N ASP A 126 6.42 -16.09 -1.08
CA ASP A 126 7.25 -17.19 -1.58
C ASP A 126 6.90 -17.61 -3.03
N SER A 127 5.72 -17.25 -3.54
CA SER A 127 5.29 -17.59 -4.90
C SER A 127 6.09 -16.89 -6.00
N PHE A 128 6.95 -15.93 -5.64
CA PHE A 128 7.66 -15.05 -6.59
C PHE A 128 9.17 -15.30 -6.67
N ARG A 129 9.69 -16.35 -6.03
CA ARG A 129 11.07 -16.83 -6.20
C ARG A 129 11.12 -17.93 -7.25
N HIS A 130 11.09 -17.56 -8.53
CA HIS A 130 11.53 -18.43 -9.62
C HIS A 130 12.54 -17.70 -10.50
#